data_AF-A0A2M7C0X3-F1
#
_entry.id   AF-A0A2M7C0X3-F1
#
_cell.length_a   1.000
_cell.length_b   1.000
_cell.length_c   1.000
_cell.angle_alpha   90.00
_cell.angle_beta   90.00
_cell.angle_gamma   90.00
#
_symmetry.space_group_name_H-M   'P 1'
#
loop_
_entity.id
_entity.type
_entity.pdbx_description
1 polymer ?
#
loop_
_entity_poly.entity_id
_entity_poly.type
_entity_poly.pdbx_seq_one_letter_code
_entity_poly.pdbx_strand_id
1 'polypeptide(L)'
;MRRSGLWNVLLLVLVVLSALSIVSLQHQARKLFIAMQQEKDHAIEMEVEWGQLQLEQSTWAAPARVESIASQRLQMTLPQKEQVRFIRIEPKVRAGQP
;
A
#
# COMPACT_ATOMS: atom_id res chain seq x y z
N MET A 1 5.45 -52.51 43.75
CA MET A 1 5.54 -51.03 43.86
C MET A 1 6.70 -50.38 43.09
N ARG A 2 7.71 -51.11 42.57
CA ARG A 2 8.88 -50.52 41.88
C ARG A 2 8.64 -50.04 40.43
N ARG A 3 7.64 -50.58 39.73
CA ARG A 3 7.35 -50.26 38.31
C ARG A 3 6.69 -48.90 38.10
N SER A 4 5.88 -48.42 39.06
CA SER A 4 5.18 -47.13 38.93
C SER A 4 6.11 -45.93 39.07
N GLY A 5 7.15 -46.01 39.90
CA GLY A 5 8.14 -44.94 40.05
C GLY A 5 8.92 -44.64 38.77
N LEU A 6 9.21 -45.68 37.96
CA LEU A 6 9.90 -45.53 36.68
C LEU A 6 9.09 -44.73 35.66
N TRP A 7 7.76 -44.94 35.61
CA TRP A 7 6.86 -44.18 34.74
C TRP A 7 6.85 -42.70 35.10
N ASN A 8 6.80 -42.37 36.39
CA ASN A 8 6.82 -40.98 36.84
C ASN A 8 8.13 -40.28 36.49
N VAL A 9 9.27 -40.97 36.65
CA VAL A 9 10.58 -40.42 36.26
C VAL A 9 10.66 -40.20 34.75
N LEU A 10 10.17 -41.16 33.95
CA LEU A 10 10.13 -41.02 32.49
C LEU A 10 9.30 -39.81 32.05
N LEU A 11 8.10 -39.64 32.63
CA LEU A 11 7.23 -38.51 32.35
C LEU A 11 7.89 -37.17 32.75
N LEU A 12 8.57 -37.14 33.90
CA LEU A 12 9.28 -35.94 34.35
C LEU A 12 10.40 -35.57 33.37
N VAL A 13 11.20 -36.54 32.94
CA VAL A 13 12.27 -36.31 31.94
C VAL A 13 11.68 -35.81 30.63
N LEU A 14 10.59 -36.40 30.15
CA LEU A 14 9.93 -35.99 28.90
C LEU A 14 9.46 -34.53 28.97
N VAL A 15 8.83 -34.12 30.09
CA VAL A 15 8.37 -32.75 30.31
C VAL A 15 9.55 -31.78 30.35
N VAL A 16 10.63 -32.12 31.06
CA VAL A 16 11.83 -31.27 31.14
C VAL A 16 12.46 -31.07 29.76
N LEU A 17 12.59 -32.14 28.98
CA LEU A 17 13.10 -32.06 27.61
C LEU A 17 12.20 -31.20 26.72
N SER A 18 10.89 -31.36 26.80
CA SER A 18 9.94 -30.54 26.05
C SER A 18 10.04 -29.06 26.41
N ALA A 19 10.17 -28.74 27.70
CA ALA A 19 10.32 -27.36 28.17
C ALA A 19 11.62 -26.72 27.64
N LEU A 20 12.73 -27.44 27.72
CA LEU A 20 14.02 -26.97 27.19
C LEU A 20 13.96 -26.78 25.67
N SER A 21 13.37 -27.72 24.94
CA SER A 21 13.19 -27.60 23.49
C SER A 21 12.37 -26.36 23.13
N ILE A 22 11.23 -26.11 23.78
CA ILE A 22 10.41 -24.92 23.53
C ILE A 22 11.22 -23.63 23.73
N VAL A 23 12.00 -23.54 24.81
CA VAL A 23 12.84 -22.36 25.08
C VAL A 23 13.88 -22.17 23.97
N SER A 24 14.53 -23.25 23.54
CA SER A 24 15.51 -23.20 22.44
C SER A 24 14.88 -22.83 21.10
N LEU A 25 13.68 -23.34 20.80
CA LEU A 25 12.92 -22.96 19.60
C LEU A 25 12.52 -21.49 19.65
N GLN A 26 12.04 -20.99 20.79
CA GLN A 26 11.63 -19.60 20.94
C GLN A 26 12.80 -18.64 20.76
N HIS A 27 13.99 -18.99 21.25
CA HIS A 27 15.18 -18.18 21.06
C HIS A 27 15.62 -18.12 19.58
N GLN A 28 15.55 -19.24 18.87
CA GLN A 28 15.84 -19.31 17.43
C GLN A 28 14.79 -18.58 16.60
N ALA A 29 13.51 -18.79 16.90
CA ALA A 29 12.39 -18.11 16.24
C ALA A 29 12.50 -16.59 16.38
N ARG A 30 12.87 -16.10 17.58
CA ARG A 30 13.08 -14.66 17.80
C ARG A 30 14.20 -14.10 16.94
N LYS A 31 15.33 -14.81 16.80
CA LYS A 31 16.43 -14.38 15.92
C LYS A 31 16.02 -14.34 14.45
N LEU A 32 15.34 -15.39 13.98
CA LEU A 32 14.88 -15.48 12.59
C LEU A 32 13.83 -14.40 12.28
N PHE A 33 12.95 -14.12 13.23
CA PHE A 33 11.95 -13.05 13.13
C PHE A 33 12.61 -11.67 13.06
N ILE A 34 13.63 -11.40 13.88
CA ILE A 34 14.37 -10.12 13.84
C ILE A 34 15.05 -9.93 12.48
N ALA A 35 15.69 -10.96 11.93
CA ALA A 35 16.33 -10.87 10.63
C ALA A 35 15.32 -10.58 9.50
N MET A 36 14.14 -11.23 9.54
CA MET A 36 13.06 -10.94 8.58
C MET A 36 12.49 -9.53 8.76
N GLN A 37 12.44 -9.03 10.00
CA GLN A 37 11.90 -7.72 10.31
C GLN A 37 12.80 -6.59 9.78
N GLN A 38 14.12 -6.76 9.79
CA GLN A 38 15.05 -5.76 9.26
C GLN A 38 14.81 -5.46 7.77
N GLU A 39 14.61 -6.48 6.94
CA GLU A 39 14.33 -6.29 5.51
C GLU A 39 12.97 -5.62 5.29
N LYS A 40 11.99 -5.92 6.15
CA LYS A 40 10.67 -5.26 6.12
C LYS A 40 10.75 -3.79 6.51
N ASP A 41 11.55 -3.45 7.51
CA ASP A 41 11.69 -2.08 7.97
C ASP A 41 12.30 -1.20 6.87
N HIS A 42 13.27 -1.72 6.09
CA HIS A 42 13.80 -1.01 4.91
C HIS A 42 12.75 -0.81 3.80
N ALA A 43 11.91 -1.81 3.54
CA ALA A 43 10.83 -1.68 2.57
C ALA A 43 9.80 -0.61 2.98
N ILE A 44 9.47 -0.54 4.27
CA ILE A 44 8.56 0.45 4.83
C ILE A 44 9.13 1.87 4.69
N GLU A 45 10.43 2.05 4.96
CA GLU A 45 11.10 3.35 4.83
C GLU A 45 11.02 3.88 3.39
N MET A 46 11.30 3.02 2.40
CA MET A 46 11.17 3.38 0.98
C MET A 46 9.73 3.73 0.60
N GLU A 47 8.73 3.02 1.13
CA GLU A 47 7.31 3.28 0.84
C GLU A 47 6.85 4.62 1.44
N VAL A 48 7.35 4.97 2.63
CA VAL A 48 7.10 6.28 3.25
C VAL A 48 7.72 7.41 2.43
N GLU A 49 8.96 7.27 2.00
CA GLU A 49 9.64 8.28 1.18
C GLU A 49 8.92 8.45 -0.18
N TRP A 50 8.51 7.35 -0.81
CA TRP A 50 7.67 7.38 -2.00
C TRP A 50 6.34 8.10 -1.79
N GLY A 51 5.67 7.81 -0.67
CA GLY A 51 4.42 8.48 -0.29
C GLY A 51 4.61 9.98 -0.11
N GLN A 52 5.71 10.41 0.52
CA GLN A 52 6.05 11.83 0.67
C GLN A 52 6.30 12.50 -0.68
N LEU A 53 7.13 11.90 -1.54
CA LEU A 53 7.38 12.41 -2.90
C LEU A 53 6.11 12.48 -3.73
N GLN A 54 5.20 11.53 -3.57
CA GLN A 54 3.93 11.51 -4.30
C GLN A 54 2.96 12.57 -3.77
N LEU A 55 2.97 12.86 -2.46
CA LEU A 55 2.23 13.98 -1.87
C LEU A 55 2.80 15.33 -2.35
N GLU A 56 4.12 15.46 -2.38
CA GLU A 56 4.80 16.62 -2.97
C GLU A 56 4.40 16.79 -4.45
N GLN A 57 4.42 15.71 -5.25
CA GLN A 57 3.99 15.76 -6.65
C GLN A 57 2.50 16.08 -6.80
N SER A 58 1.63 15.53 -5.95
CA SER A 58 0.19 15.79 -6.00
C SER A 58 -0.15 17.27 -5.76
N THR A 59 0.73 18.02 -5.08
CA THR A 59 0.63 19.48 -4.91
C THR A 59 0.92 20.23 -6.22
N TRP A 60 1.67 19.64 -7.15
CA TRP A 60 2.07 20.26 -8.43
C TRP A 60 1.38 19.65 -9.67
N ALA A 61 0.67 18.52 -9.55
CA ALA A 61 0.32 17.67 -10.68
C ALA A 61 -1.10 17.80 -11.26
N ALA A 62 -1.99 18.70 -10.81
CA ALA A 62 -3.32 18.80 -11.46
C ALA A 62 -3.79 20.18 -11.92
N PRO A 63 -3.94 21.24 -11.10
CA PRO A 63 -4.69 22.41 -11.57
C PRO A 63 -3.80 23.60 -12.00
N ALA A 64 -2.84 23.99 -11.15
CA ALA A 64 -2.16 25.28 -11.29
C ALA A 64 -1.18 25.37 -12.47
N ARG A 65 -0.51 24.26 -12.81
CA ARG A 65 0.48 24.23 -13.91
C ARG A 65 -0.17 24.12 -15.29
N VAL A 66 -1.31 23.43 -15.39
CA VAL A 66 -2.12 23.42 -16.63
C VAL A 66 -2.76 24.78 -16.85
N GLU A 67 -3.28 25.40 -15.79
CA GLU A 67 -3.87 26.75 -15.85
C GLU A 67 -2.84 27.83 -16.23
N SER A 68 -1.62 27.78 -15.68
CA SER A 68 -0.57 28.75 -16.04
C SER A 68 -0.07 28.57 -17.46
N ILE A 69 0.13 27.32 -17.93
CA ILE A 69 0.54 27.06 -19.31
C ILE A 69 -0.57 27.44 -20.29
N ALA A 70 -1.84 27.13 -20.01
CA ALA A 70 -2.98 27.52 -20.84
C ALA A 70 -3.17 29.04 -20.90
N SER A 71 -3.02 29.74 -19.77
CA SER A 71 -3.14 31.21 -19.72
C SER A 71 -1.96 31.89 -20.43
N GLN A 72 -0.74 31.38 -20.25
CA GLN A 72 0.48 32.07 -20.66
C GLN A 72 0.96 31.70 -22.08
N ARG A 73 0.73 30.46 -22.54
CA ARG A 73 1.07 30.02 -23.91
C ARG A 73 -0.11 30.09 -24.89
N LEU A 74 -1.34 29.91 -24.40
CA LEU A 74 -2.55 29.90 -25.24
C LEU A 74 -3.44 31.14 -25.09
N GLN A 75 -3.09 32.10 -24.20
CA GLN A 75 -3.92 33.29 -23.90
C GLN A 75 -5.37 32.93 -23.52
N MET A 76 -5.61 31.75 -22.95
CA MET A 76 -6.95 31.35 -22.53
C MET A 76 -7.37 32.15 -21.29
N THR A 77 -8.45 32.93 -21.43
CA THR A 77 -9.15 33.59 -20.33
C THR A 77 -10.32 32.70 -19.89
N LEU A 78 -10.62 32.60 -18.58
CA LEU A 78 -11.82 31.89 -18.13
C LEU A 78 -13.07 32.53 -18.78
N PRO A 79 -13.87 31.78 -19.55
CA PRO A 79 -15.03 32.35 -20.23
C PRO A 79 -16.06 32.80 -19.19
N GLN A 80 -16.46 34.07 -19.26
CA GLN A 80 -17.66 34.55 -18.56
C GLN A 80 -18.87 33.72 -19.02
N LYS A 81 -19.81 33.49 -18.10
CA LYS A 81 -21.00 32.63 -18.26
C LYS A 81 -21.86 32.93 -19.50
N GLU A 82 -21.62 34.05 -20.17
CA GLU A 82 -22.30 34.54 -21.37
C GLU A 82 -21.73 33.99 -22.70
N GLN A 83 -20.59 33.29 -22.70
CA GLN A 83 -19.98 32.71 -23.92
C GLN A 83 -20.14 31.19 -24.06
N VAL A 84 -20.95 30.55 -23.21
CA VAL A 84 -21.25 29.11 -23.33
C VAL A 84 -22.37 28.92 -24.35
N ARG A 85 -22.00 28.66 -25.62
CA ARG A 85 -22.97 28.31 -26.66
C ARG A 85 -23.20 26.80 -26.67
N PHE A 86 -24.30 26.36 -26.08
CA PHE A 86 -24.76 24.97 -26.18
C PHE A 86 -25.18 24.69 -27.63
N ILE A 87 -24.32 24.00 -28.38
CA ILE A 87 -24.69 23.51 -29.72
C ILE A 87 -25.48 22.22 -29.52
N ARG A 88 -26.80 22.33 -29.56
CA ARG A 88 -27.70 21.19 -29.70
C ARG A 88 -27.43 20.57 -31.07
N ILE A 89 -26.71 19.45 -31.08
CA ILE A 89 -26.58 18.59 -32.25
C ILE A 89 -27.97 18.06 -32.60
N GLU A 90 -28.61 18.68 -33.59
CA GLU A 90 -29.79 18.08 -34.21
C GLU A 90 -29.34 16.82 -34.95
N PRO A 91 -30.01 15.67 -34.70
CA PRO A 91 -29.72 14.47 -35.47
C PRO A 91 -30.11 14.75 -36.92
N LYS A 92 -29.12 14.73 -37.80
CA LYS A 92 -29.32 14.77 -39.25
C LYS A 92 -30.09 13.52 -39.67
N VAL A 93 -31.42 13.58 -39.58
CA VAL A 93 -32.32 12.60 -40.17
C VAL A 93 -32.06 12.65 -41.67
N ARG A 94 -31.44 11.59 -42.19
CA ARG A 94 -31.31 11.37 -43.63
C ARG A 94 -32.70 11.44 -44.23
N ALA A 95 -32.99 12.53 -44.94
CA ALA A 95 -34.06 12.53 -45.92
C ALA A 95 -33.72 11.43 -46.94
N GLY A 96 -34.41 10.29 -46.82
CA GLY A 96 -34.60 9.38 -47.93
C GLY A 96 -35.34 10.15 -49.01
N GLN A 97 -34.58 10.62 -49.99
CA GLN A 97 -35.08 10.95 -51.30
C GLN A 97 -35.71 9.69 -51.94
N PRO A 98 -36.68 9.88 -52.85
CA PRO A 98 -37.74 8.93 -53.21
C PRO A 98 -37.26 7.59 -53.77
#